data_AF-A0A954F020-F1
#
_entry.id   AF-A0A954F020-F1
#
_cell.length_a   1.000
_cell.length_b   1.000
_cell.length_c   1.000
_cell.angle_alpha   90.00
_cell.angle_beta   90.00
_cell.angle_gamma   90.00
#
_symmetry.space_group_name_H-M   'P 1'
#
loop_
_entity.id
_entity.type
_entity.pdbx_description
1 polymer ?
#
loop_
_entity_poly.entity_id
_entity_poly.type
_entity_poly.pdbx_seq_one_letter_code
_entity_poly.pdbx_strand_id
1 'polypeptide(L)'
;MFMSDLACLNFQECKELPPATLMASLPIIREIRCALRETPLNLVVGQEDAVFVSTDLFNAFNAWEATQDDLSTDGPDSAWLN
;
A
#
# COMPACT_ATOMS: atom_id res chain seq x y z
N MET A 1 -7.92 7.03 21.32
CA MET A 1 -6.85 7.11 20.31
C MET A 1 -7.17 6.01 19.32
N PHE A 2 -7.79 6.34 18.19
CA PHE A 2 -8.14 5.36 17.16
C PHE A 2 -6.85 5.04 16.41
N MET A 3 -6.32 3.83 16.58
CA MET A 3 -5.33 3.30 15.66
C MET A 3 -6.11 3.02 14.36
N SER A 4 -5.84 3.79 13.32
CA SER A 4 -6.32 3.45 11.99
C SER A 4 -5.68 2.11 11.64
N ASP A 5 -6.49 1.10 11.38
CA ASP A 5 -5.97 -0.18 10.92
C ASP A 5 -5.23 0.07 9.59
N LEU A 6 -3.94 -0.26 9.53
CA LEU A 6 -3.16 -0.19 8.29
C LEU A 6 -3.83 -0.99 7.16
N ALA A 7 -4.64 -2.00 7.50
CA ALA A 7 -5.42 -2.79 6.56
C ALA A 7 -6.58 -2.03 5.88
N CYS A 8 -6.87 -0.78 6.29
CA CYS A 8 -7.95 0.04 5.73
C CYS A 8 -7.46 1.37 5.13
N LEU A 9 -6.16 1.48 4.83
CA LEU A 9 -5.63 2.68 4.18
C LEU A 9 -6.00 2.71 2.70
N ASN A 10 -6.74 3.73 2.29
CA ASN A 10 -6.97 4.02 0.87
C ASN A 10 -5.80 4.85 0.35
N PHE A 11 -5.02 4.28 -0.57
CA PHE A 11 -3.97 4.99 -1.28
C PHE A 11 -4.55 5.83 -2.41
N GLN A 12 -4.14 7.09 -2.49
CA GLN A 12 -4.53 8.01 -3.55
C GLN A 12 -3.30 8.45 -4.36
N GLU A 13 -3.40 8.39 -5.68
CA GLU A 13 -2.34 8.89 -6.56
C GLU A 13 -2.20 10.41 -6.41
N CYS A 14 -0.97 10.89 -6.21
CA CYS A 14 -0.63 12.31 -6.30
C CYS A 14 0.54 12.53 -7.26
N LYS A 15 0.25 13.21 -8.39
CA LYS A 15 1.20 13.47 -9.48
C LYS A 15 2.24 14.55 -9.16
N GLU A 16 1.99 15.32 -8.11
CA GLU A 16 2.89 16.37 -7.64
C GLU A 16 3.98 15.82 -6.70
N LEU A 17 3.83 14.60 -6.20
CA LEU A 17 4.82 13.96 -5.35
C LEU A 17 6.03 13.50 -6.17
N PRO A 18 7.27 13.67 -5.65
CA PRO A 18 8.45 13.07 -6.23
C PRO A 18 8.35 11.54 -6.29
N PRO A 19 9.11 10.87 -7.16
CA PRO A 19 9.15 9.41 -7.21
C PRO A 19 9.46 8.76 -5.86
N ALA A 20 8.98 7.53 -5.67
CA ALA A 20 9.14 6.75 -4.44
C ALA A 20 8.72 7.50 -3.15
N THR A 21 7.65 8.31 -3.22
CA THR A 21 7.20 9.15 -2.11
C THR A 21 5.80 8.78 -1.63
N LEU A 22 5.66 8.66 -0.31
CA LEU A 22 4.38 8.49 0.37
C LEU A 22 4.17 9.66 1.35
N MET A 23 3.01 10.30 1.28
CA MET A 23 2.59 11.36 2.18
C MET A 23 1.37 10.93 2.99
N ALA A 24 1.45 11.08 4.32
CA ALA A 24 0.33 10.79 5.22
C ALA A 24 0.49 11.58 6.53
N SER A 25 -0.52 11.52 7.39
CA SER A 25 -0.43 12.07 8.74
C SER A 25 0.68 11.41 9.58
N LEU A 26 1.24 12.15 10.53
CA LEU A 26 2.38 11.69 11.35
C LEU A 26 2.15 10.32 12.04
N PRO A 27 0.96 10.01 12.60
CA PRO A 27 0.71 8.70 13.19
C PRO A 27 0.89 7.57 12.16
N ILE A 28 0.30 7.72 10.97
CA ILE A 28 0.38 6.73 9.89
C ILE A 28 1.81 6.58 9.39
N ILE A 29 2.54 7.68 9.19
CA ILE A 29 3.94 7.64 8.75
C ILE A 29 4.83 6.86 9.74
N ARG A 30 4.56 6.97 11.05
CA ARG A 30 5.29 6.20 12.07
C ARG A 30 5.01 4.71 11.94
N GLU A 31 3.75 4.33 11.78
CA GLU A 31 3.35 2.93 11.61
C GLU A 31 3.92 2.32 10.32
N ILE A 32 3.82 3.04 9.20
CA ILE A 32 4.40 2.65 7.92
C ILE A 32 5.91 2.47 8.05
N ARG A 33 6.62 3.39 8.71
CA ARG A 33 8.06 3.28 8.94
C ARG A 33 8.41 2.03 9.77
N CYS A 34 7.61 1.71 10.78
CA CYS A 34 7.79 0.50 11.58
C CYS A 34 7.59 -0.78 10.74
N ALA A 35 6.61 -0.78 9.84
CA ALA A 35 6.31 -1.94 8.98
C ALA A 35 7.38 -2.13 7.89
N LEU A 36 7.76 -1.06 7.20
CA LEU A 36 8.65 -1.10 6.03
C LEU A 36 10.15 -1.11 6.40
N ARG A 37 10.50 -0.78 7.65
CA ARG A 37 11.88 -0.73 8.14
C ARG A 37 12.78 0.14 7.24
N GLU A 38 13.69 -0.49 6.50
CA GLU A 38 14.74 0.15 5.70
C GLU A 38 14.38 0.26 4.21
N THR A 39 13.11 0.06 3.82
CA THR A 39 12.70 0.29 2.44
C THR A 39 13.03 1.73 2.00
N PRO A 40 13.67 1.93 0.84
CA PRO A 40 14.11 3.25 0.36
C PRO A 40 12.92 4.05 -0.18
N LEU A 41 12.03 4.47 0.71
CA LEU A 41 10.88 5.32 0.42
C LEU A 41 11.03 6.67 1.10
N ASN A 42 10.69 7.72 0.37
CA ASN A 42 10.54 9.05 0.91
C ASN A 42 9.21 9.11 1.66
N LEU A 43 9.26 9.31 2.97
CA LEU A 43 8.07 9.47 3.80
C LEU A 43 7.91 10.95 4.16
N VAL A 44 6.80 11.55 3.74
CA VAL A 44 6.48 12.96 3.96
C VAL A 44 5.29 13.05 4.92
N VAL A 45 5.37 13.94 5.90
CA VAL A 45 4.26 14.19 6.82
C VAL A 45 3.33 15.22 6.18
N GLY A 46 2.11 14.78 5.86
CA GLY A 46 1.01 15.62 5.39
C GLY A 46 0.06 16.00 6.52
N GLN A 47 -0.83 16.96 6.24
CA GLN A 47 -1.92 17.35 7.15
C GLN A 47 -3.25 16.68 6.82
N GLU A 48 -3.33 16.01 5.67
CA GLU A 48 -4.56 15.37 5.23
C GLU A 48 -4.75 13.99 5.88
N ASP A 49 -6.00 13.58 6.01
CA ASP A 49 -6.37 12.26 6.54
C ASP A 49 -6.14 11.14 5.52
N ALA A 50 -6.02 11.48 4.23
CA ALA A 50 -5.73 10.54 3.16
C ALA A 50 -4.23 10.21 3.05
N VAL A 51 -3.93 9.01 2.55
CA VAL A 51 -2.56 8.59 2.22
C VAL A 51 -2.32 8.80 0.73
N PHE A 52 -1.45 9.74 0.41
CA PHE A 52 -1.06 10.03 -0.96
C PHE A 52 0.23 9.30 -1.31
N VAL A 53 0.29 8.77 -2.52
CA VAL A 53 1.47 8.07 -3.04
C VAL A 53 1.83 8.62 -4.41
N SER A 54 3.13 8.66 -4.70
CA SER A 54 3.63 9.02 -6.02
C SER A 54 3.15 8.04 -7.08
N THR A 55 3.04 8.49 -8.33
CA THR A 55 2.49 7.69 -9.45
C THR A 55 3.19 6.34 -9.63
N ASP A 56 4.50 6.27 -9.44
CA ASP A 56 5.27 5.02 -9.53
C ASP A 56 4.87 4.00 -8.46
N LEU A 57 4.70 4.46 -7.21
CA LEU A 57 4.24 3.59 -6.12
C LEU A 57 2.78 3.18 -6.30
N PHE A 58 1.92 4.11 -6.72
CA PHE A 58 0.52 3.81 -7.00
C PHE A 58 0.39 2.69 -8.04
N ASN A 59 1.14 2.80 -9.15
CA ASN A 59 1.17 1.77 -10.17
C ASN A 59 1.75 0.45 -9.67
N ALA A 60 2.80 0.49 -8.82
CA ALA A 60 3.38 -0.70 -8.23
C ALA A 60 2.40 -1.43 -7.30
N PHE A 61 1.64 -0.70 -6.48
CA PHE A 61 0.60 -1.28 -5.64
C PHE A 61 -0.53 -1.88 -6.47
N ASN A 62 -1.04 -1.17 -7.48
CA ASN A 62 -2.09 -1.71 -8.36
C ASN A 62 -1.64 -2.97 -9.11
N ALA A 63 -0.39 -3.01 -9.59
CA ALA A 63 0.18 -4.19 -10.25
C ALA A 63 0.32 -5.37 -9.28
N TRP A 64 0.69 -5.10 -8.03
CA TRP A 64 0.75 -6.11 -6.99
C TRP A 64 -0.64 -6.67 -6.63
N GLU A 65 -1.64 -5.80 -6.45
CA GLU A 65 -3.03 -6.20 -6.21
C GLU A 65 -3.56 -7.09 -7.34
N ALA A 66 -3.36 -6.69 -8.59
CA ALA A 66 -3.77 -7.50 -9.74
C ALA A 66 -3.11 -8.89 -9.75
N THR A 67 -1.86 -9.00 -9.28
CA THR A 67 -1.15 -10.28 -9.17
C THR A 67 -1.74 -11.17 -8.05
N GLN A 68 -2.27 -10.57 -6.98
CA GLN A 68 -2.91 -11.33 -5.90
C GLN A 68 -4.28 -11.88 -6.32
N ASP A 69 -5.04 -11.13 -7.12
CA ASP A 69 -6.33 -11.59 -7.65
C ASP A 69 -6.14 -12.81 -8.58
N ASP A 70 -5.13 -12.80 -9.45
CA ASP A 70 -4.82 -13.93 -10.33
C ASP A 70 -4.44 -15.21 -9.55
N LEU A 71 -3.72 -15.09 -8.42
CA LEU A 71 -3.34 -16.23 -7.57
C LEU A 71 -4.52 -16.88 -6.84
N SER A 72 -5.66 -16.20 -6.75
CA SER A 72 -6.87 -16.72 -6.11
C SER A 72 -7.78 -17.52 -7.06
N THR A 73 -7.44 -17.60 -8.36
CA THR A 73 -8.30 -18.17 -9.40
C THR A 73 -7.90 -19.58 -9.86
N ASP A 74 -6.72 -20.10 -9.49
CA ASP A 74 -6.25 -21.45 -9.89
C ASP A 74 -5.89 -22.33 -8.67
N GLY A 75 -6.89 -22.67 -7.88
CA GLY A 75 -6.84 -23.90 -7.07
C GLY A 75 -7.40 -25.06 -7.89
N PRO A 76 -6.62 -26.09 -8.28
CA PRO A 76 -7.19 -27.30 -8.86
C PRO A 76 -7.96 -28.05 -7.77
N ASP A 77 -9.25 -27.74 -7.65
CA ASP A 77 -10.17 -28.45 -6.80
C ASP A 77 -10.32 -29.90 -7.30
N SER A 78 -9.84 -30.84 -6.48
CA SER A 78 -10.38 -32.19 -6.32
C SER A 78 -10.54 -33.08 -7.57
N ALA A 79 -9.43 -33.55 -8.15
CA ALA A 79 -9.42 -34.68 -9.09
C ALA A 79 -8.86 -36.01 -8.49
N TRP A 80 -8.65 -36.08 -7.17
CA TRP A 80 -7.99 -37.22 -6.50
C TRP A 80 -8.89 -38.00 -5.52
N LEU A 81 -10.22 -37.99 -5.73
CA LEU A 81 -11.14 -38.87 -5.02
C LEU A 81 -11.97 -39.67 -6.03
N ASN A 82 -11.32 -40.68 -6.63
CA ASN A 82 -11.96 -41.86 -7.22
C ASN A 82 -11.12 -43.09 -6.84
#